data_AF-A0A2U1JYN5-F1
#
_entry.id   AF-A0A2U1JYN5-F1
#
_cell.length_a   1.000
_cell.length_b   1.000
_cell.length_c   1.000
_cell.angle_alpha   90.00
_cell.angle_beta   90.00
_cell.angle_gamma   90.00
#
_symmetry.space_group_name_H-M   'P 1'
#
loop_
_entity.id
_entity.type
_entity.pdbx_description
1 polymer ?
#
loop_
_entity_poly.entity_id
_entity_poly.type
_entity_poly.pdbx_seq_one_letter_code
_entity_poly.pdbx_strand_id
1 'polypeptide(L)'
;MCVDLIIDGVLIAQVYNMNKIEGVAFPTPSDATFQFGFGEIENDKVLIPHIHKRVKREIETTSEFLYVISGEMIVDVLGEDEKFIERVVLTDNMGLLQFIGGHRIELKSKTKYFEIKQGPYYGRDFDKYNVKFDNI
;
A
#
# COMPACT_ATOMS: atom_id res chain seq x y z
N MET A 1 -12.16 7.50 -3.14
CA MET A 1 -11.99 6.68 -1.92
C MET A 1 -10.78 5.78 -2.08
N CYS A 2 -10.83 4.86 -3.06
CA CYS A 2 -9.71 4.05 -3.52
C CYS A 2 -9.48 4.31 -5.03
N VAL A 3 -8.23 4.26 -5.48
CA VAL A 3 -7.84 4.34 -6.91
C VAL A 3 -6.85 3.21 -7.19
N ASP A 4 -7.18 2.36 -8.16
CA ASP A 4 -6.31 1.28 -8.61
C ASP A 4 -5.29 1.80 -9.63
N LEU A 5 -4.03 1.43 -9.47
CA LEU A 5 -2.97 1.64 -10.46
C LEU A 5 -2.72 0.30 -11.16
N ILE A 6 -3.17 0.19 -12.41
CA ILE A 6 -3.17 -1.05 -13.19
C ILE A 6 -2.30 -0.87 -14.45
N ILE A 7 -1.43 -1.84 -14.74
CA ILE A 7 -0.69 -1.94 -15.99
C ILE A 7 -0.99 -3.30 -16.62
N ASP A 8 -1.38 -3.30 -17.91
CA ASP A 8 -1.64 -4.52 -18.68
C ASP A 8 -2.57 -5.52 -17.99
N GLY A 9 -3.56 -5.00 -17.24
CA GLY A 9 -4.52 -5.80 -16.47
C GLY A 9 -4.01 -6.31 -15.11
N VAL A 10 -2.77 -5.97 -14.72
CA VAL A 10 -2.16 -6.33 -13.43
C VAL A 10 -2.27 -5.17 -12.45
N LEU A 11 -2.80 -5.43 -11.25
CA LEU A 11 -2.89 -4.46 -10.17
C LEU A 11 -1.53 -4.26 -9.51
N ILE A 12 -0.96 -3.05 -9.64
CA ILE A 12 0.35 -2.73 -9.09
C ILE A 12 0.23 -2.12 -7.69
N ALA A 13 -0.68 -1.16 -7.53
CA ALA A 13 -0.91 -0.48 -6.26
C ALA A 13 -2.35 0.04 -6.15
N GLN A 14 -2.76 0.36 -4.92
CA GLN A 14 -4.02 1.03 -4.60
C GLN A 14 -3.74 2.26 -3.74
N VAL A 15 -4.32 3.39 -4.11
CA VAL A 15 -4.23 4.66 -3.38
C VAL A 15 -5.52 4.90 -2.62
N TYR A 16 -5.43 5.27 -1.35
CA TYR A 16 -6.56 5.50 -0.45
C TYR A 16 -6.60 6.92 0.06
N ASN A 17 -7.80 7.49 0.14
CA ASN A 17 -8.05 8.76 0.82
C ASN A 17 -9.11 8.54 1.91
N MET A 18 -8.66 8.47 3.15
CA MET A 18 -9.51 8.19 4.32
C MET A 18 -10.41 9.36 4.70
N ASN A 19 -10.20 10.56 4.14
CA ASN A 19 -11.15 11.66 4.30
C ASN A 19 -12.39 11.49 3.40
N LYS A 20 -12.42 10.45 2.55
CA LYS A 20 -13.49 10.18 1.56
C LYS A 20 -14.03 8.75 1.67
N ILE A 21 -13.76 8.04 2.77
CA ILE A 21 -14.34 6.72 2.99
C ILE A 21 -15.75 6.86 3.54
N GLU A 22 -16.60 5.89 3.22
CA GLU A 22 -17.94 5.75 3.79
C GLU A 22 -18.17 4.28 4.10
N GLY A 23 -18.72 3.99 5.28
CA GLY A 23 -19.04 2.64 5.72
C GLY A 23 -17.82 1.70 5.84
N VAL A 24 -18.04 0.40 5.64
CA VAL A 24 -17.03 -0.65 5.83
C VAL A 24 -16.77 -1.38 4.51
N ALA A 25 -15.51 -1.47 4.10
CA ALA A 25 -15.14 -2.22 2.90
C ALA A 25 -13.69 -2.76 2.94
N PHE A 26 -13.47 -3.77 2.10
CA PHE A 26 -12.17 -4.37 1.80
C PHE A 26 -11.92 -4.21 0.30
N PRO A 27 -11.32 -3.09 -0.15
CA PRO A 27 -11.13 -2.80 -1.58
C PRO A 27 -10.10 -3.68 -2.28
N THR A 28 -9.27 -4.40 -1.52
CA THR A 28 -8.26 -5.30 -2.09
C THR A 28 -8.89 -6.58 -2.64
N PRO A 29 -8.39 -7.13 -3.75
CA PRO A 29 -8.80 -8.44 -4.26
C PRO A 29 -8.72 -9.54 -3.18
N SER A 30 -9.61 -10.53 -3.24
CA SER A 30 -9.68 -11.61 -2.24
C SER A 30 -8.49 -12.57 -2.29
N ASP A 31 -7.79 -12.61 -3.43
CA ASP A 31 -6.60 -13.41 -3.71
C ASP A 31 -5.29 -12.64 -3.46
N ALA A 32 -5.36 -11.35 -3.14
CA ALA A 32 -4.18 -10.58 -2.76
C ALA A 32 -3.54 -11.14 -1.48
N THR A 33 -2.22 -11.28 -1.49
CA THR A 33 -1.46 -11.80 -0.34
C THR A 33 -1.39 -10.79 0.82
N PHE A 34 -1.69 -9.52 0.55
CA PHE A 34 -1.78 -8.44 1.53
C PHE A 34 -3.06 -7.63 1.29
N GLN A 35 -3.87 -7.46 2.33
CA GLN A 35 -5.21 -6.87 2.22
C GLN A 35 -5.35 -5.64 3.09
N PHE A 36 -6.09 -4.66 2.59
CA PHE A 36 -6.45 -3.43 3.29
C PHE A 36 -7.96 -3.38 3.46
N GLY A 37 -8.40 -2.96 4.64
CA GLY A 37 -9.80 -2.73 4.96
C GLY A 37 -9.95 -1.46 5.77
N PHE A 38 -11.09 -0.79 5.60
CA PHE A 38 -11.44 0.40 6.36
C PHE A 38 -12.87 0.29 6.89
N GLY A 39 -13.18 1.12 7.89
CA GLY A 39 -14.51 1.21 8.47
C GLY A 39 -14.78 2.58 9.07
N GLU A 40 -15.87 3.19 8.62
CA GLU A 40 -16.56 4.27 9.30
C GLU A 40 -17.82 3.69 9.97
N ILE A 41 -17.94 3.86 11.28
CA ILE A 41 -18.95 3.20 12.12
C ILE A 41 -19.82 4.25 12.78
N GLU A 42 -21.10 4.29 12.38
CA GLU A 42 -22.09 5.25 12.89
C GLU A 42 -22.59 4.95 14.30
N ASN A 43 -22.67 3.67 14.66
CA ASN A 43 -23.21 3.21 15.93
C ASN A 43 -22.30 2.17 16.55
N ASP A 44 -22.22 2.19 17.89
CA ASP A 44 -21.47 1.19 18.65
C ASP A 44 -21.82 -0.23 18.18
N LYS A 45 -20.78 -0.98 17.83
CA LYS A 45 -20.90 -2.35 17.35
C LYS A 45 -19.84 -3.22 17.98
N VAL A 46 -20.25 -4.40 18.43
CA VAL A 46 -19.34 -5.46 18.88
C VAL A 46 -19.22 -6.50 17.77
N LEU A 47 -17.99 -6.80 17.34
CA LEU A 47 -17.71 -7.89 16.41
C LEU A 47 -17.59 -9.21 17.17
N ILE A 48 -18.05 -10.31 16.57
CA ILE A 48 -17.94 -11.64 17.17
C ILE A 48 -16.45 -11.99 17.31
N PRO A 49 -15.98 -12.39 18.51
CA PRO A 49 -14.60 -12.81 18.71
C PRO A 49 -14.24 -13.98 17.79
N HIS A 50 -13.11 -13.90 17.10
CA HIS A 50 -12.60 -14.96 16.26
C HIS A 50 -11.06 -14.95 16.22
N ILE A 51 -10.47 -16.09 15.88
CA ILE A 51 -9.03 -16.25 15.68
C ILE A 51 -8.84 -16.77 14.25
N HIS A 52 -7.91 -16.16 13.51
CA HIS A 52 -7.57 -16.64 12.19
C HIS A 52 -6.87 -18.00 12.26
N LYS A 53 -7.31 -18.95 11.42
CA LYS A 53 -6.68 -20.26 11.32
C LYS A 53 -5.24 -20.11 10.84
N ARG A 54 -4.36 -21.01 11.30
CA ARG A 54 -3.04 -21.19 10.68
C ARG A 54 -3.25 -21.79 9.30
N VAL A 55 -2.94 -21.00 8.27
CA VAL A 55 -3.05 -21.38 6.86
C VAL A 55 -1.72 -21.07 6.21
N LYS A 56 -1.16 -22.05 5.49
CA LYS A 56 0.05 -21.83 4.69
C LYS A 56 -0.31 -20.84 3.57
N ARG A 57 0.51 -19.79 3.41
CA ARG A 57 0.43 -18.84 2.32
C ARG A 57 1.74 -18.89 1.55
N GLU A 58 1.66 -18.73 0.25
CA GLU A 58 2.81 -18.56 -0.63
C GLU A 58 2.86 -17.09 -1.02
N ILE A 59 4.04 -16.50 -0.86
CA ILE A 59 4.30 -15.08 -1.04
C ILE A 59 5.52 -15.02 -1.95
N GLU A 60 5.37 -14.39 -3.11
CA GLU A 60 6.41 -14.33 -4.14
C GLU A 60 7.23 -13.04 -4.06
N THR A 61 6.66 -12.00 -3.45
CA THR A 61 7.27 -10.67 -3.31
C THR A 61 6.79 -9.98 -2.04
N THR A 62 7.40 -8.84 -1.71
CA THR A 62 7.04 -8.05 -0.53
C THR A 62 6.09 -6.93 -0.92
N SER A 63 4.82 -7.05 -0.54
CA SER A 63 3.88 -5.92 -0.55
C SER A 63 4.14 -4.97 0.62
N GLU A 64 3.81 -3.69 0.44
CA GLU A 64 3.93 -2.69 1.51
C GLU A 64 2.82 -1.66 1.50
N PHE A 65 2.51 -1.13 2.68
CA PHE A 65 1.53 -0.09 2.89
C PHE A 65 2.19 1.14 3.49
N LEU A 66 2.07 2.27 2.81
CA LEU A 66 2.52 3.60 3.23
C LEU A 66 1.30 4.40 3.68
N TYR A 67 1.38 5.09 4.81
CA TYR A 67 0.29 5.95 5.29
C TYR A 67 0.80 7.26 5.86
N VAL A 68 0.29 8.38 5.35
CA VAL A 68 0.63 9.72 5.82
C VAL A 68 -0.38 10.15 6.89
N ILE A 69 0.11 10.30 8.12
CA ILE A 69 -0.66 10.89 9.22
C ILE A 69 -0.77 12.40 9.01
N SER A 70 0.35 13.06 8.69
CA SER A 70 0.36 14.46 8.28
C SER A 70 1.58 14.83 7.44
N GLY A 71 1.46 15.84 6.60
CA GLY A 71 2.52 16.32 5.70
C GLY A 71 2.33 15.84 4.27
N GLU A 72 3.45 15.63 3.55
CA GLU A 72 3.41 15.28 2.13
C GLU A 72 4.50 14.25 1.78
N MET A 73 4.07 13.17 1.15
CA MET A 73 4.92 12.14 0.57
C MET A 73 4.62 12.02 -0.92
N ILE A 74 5.65 12.15 -1.75
CA ILE A 74 5.56 11.94 -3.19
C ILE A 74 6.13 10.55 -3.49
N VAL A 75 5.34 9.72 -4.16
CA VAL A 75 5.69 8.34 -4.50
C VAL A 75 5.66 8.21 -6.02
N ASP A 76 6.82 7.93 -6.61
CA ASP A 76 6.90 7.50 -8.00
C ASP A 76 6.74 5.97 -8.02
N VAL A 77 5.60 5.48 -8.50
CA VAL A 77 5.26 4.04 -8.52
C VAL A 77 5.88 3.39 -9.75
N LEU A 78 6.51 2.24 -9.57
CA LEU A 78 7.19 1.48 -10.62
C LEU A 78 6.56 0.09 -10.78
N GLY A 79 6.49 -0.37 -12.04
CA GLY A 79 6.14 -1.75 -12.36
C GLY A 79 7.26 -2.71 -12.01
N GLU A 80 6.99 -4.01 -12.16
CA GLU A 80 8.01 -5.06 -12.02
C GLU A 80 9.07 -5.01 -13.14
N ASP A 81 8.72 -4.41 -14.27
CA ASP A 81 9.65 -4.13 -15.38
C ASP A 81 10.46 -2.84 -15.17
N GLU A 82 10.48 -2.32 -13.95
CA GLU A 82 11.18 -1.12 -13.50
C GLU A 82 10.68 0.20 -14.16
N LYS A 83 9.61 0.14 -14.96
CA LYS A 83 9.08 1.34 -15.63
C LYS A 83 8.23 2.18 -14.68
N PHE A 84 8.33 3.49 -14.85
CA PHE A 84 7.46 4.45 -14.20
C PHE A 84 5.99 4.22 -14.60
N ILE A 85 5.11 4.18 -13.61
CA ILE A 85 3.67 4.04 -13.78
C ILE A 85 2.99 5.38 -13.59
N GLU A 86 3.13 5.93 -12.38
CA GLU A 86 2.37 7.08 -11.93
C GLU A 86 3.08 7.75 -10.76
N ARG A 87 2.91 9.08 -10.65
CA ARG A 87 3.34 9.85 -9.49
C ARG A 87 2.14 10.10 -8.59
N VAL A 88 2.20 9.55 -7.39
CA VAL A 88 1.17 9.72 -6.35
C VAL A 88 1.65 10.72 -5.31
N VAL A 89 0.82 11.69 -4.96
CA VAL A 89 1.04 12.58 -3.83
C VAL A 89 0.10 12.16 -2.70
N LEU A 90 0.68 11.67 -1.61
CA LEU A 90 -0.03 11.33 -0.38
C LEU A 90 0.09 12.49 0.60
N THR A 91 -1.07 13.01 1.03
CA THR A 91 -1.17 14.01 2.09
C THR A 91 -1.88 13.42 3.32
N ASP A 92 -2.22 14.25 4.29
CA ASP A 92 -2.93 13.88 5.51
C ASP A 92 -4.09 12.88 5.26
N ASN A 93 -4.03 11.77 5.99
CA ASN A 93 -4.98 10.65 5.93
C ASN A 93 -5.08 9.96 4.56
N MET A 94 -3.98 9.94 3.81
CA MET A 94 -3.85 9.14 2.59
C MET A 94 -2.87 8.00 2.76
N GLY A 95 -3.10 6.92 2.03
CA GLY A 95 -2.19 5.78 1.99
C GLY A 95 -2.05 5.18 0.61
N LEU A 96 -1.04 4.34 0.45
CA LEU A 96 -0.76 3.58 -0.75
C LEU A 96 -0.41 2.15 -0.34
N LEU A 97 -1.15 1.17 -0.85
CA LEU A 97 -0.80 -0.25 -0.79
C LEU A 97 -0.16 -0.62 -2.12
N GLN A 98 1.12 -0.98 -2.11
CA GLN A 98 1.80 -1.52 -3.27
C GLN A 98 1.86 -3.04 -3.17
N PHE A 99 1.31 -3.73 -4.17
CA PHE A 99 1.27 -5.19 -4.22
C PHE A 99 2.56 -5.77 -4.79
N ILE A 100 3.00 -5.22 -5.93
CA ILE A 100 4.17 -5.66 -6.69
C ILE A 100 4.96 -4.45 -7.24
N GLY A 101 6.12 -4.69 -7.85
CA GLY A 101 6.98 -3.64 -8.42
C GLY A 101 7.79 -2.87 -7.38
N GLY A 102 8.12 -1.61 -7.67
CA GLY A 102 8.96 -0.75 -6.81
C GLY A 102 8.44 0.68 -6.68
N HIS A 103 9.16 1.52 -5.94
CA HIS A 103 8.85 2.95 -5.87
C HIS A 103 10.09 3.77 -5.52
N ARG A 104 10.06 5.05 -5.89
CA ARG A 104 10.90 6.09 -5.28
C ARG A 104 10.01 6.93 -4.36
N ILE A 105 10.47 7.16 -3.13
CA ILE A 105 9.78 8.00 -2.16
C ILE A 105 10.56 9.29 -1.94
N GLU A 106 9.86 10.41 -2.00
CA GLU A 106 10.35 11.71 -1.56
C GLU A 106 9.48 12.23 -0.41
N LEU A 107 10.11 12.51 0.73
CA LEU A 107 9.45 12.99 1.94
C LEU A 107 9.66 14.49 2.10
N LYS A 108 8.57 15.26 2.19
CA LYS A 108 8.67 16.69 2.53
C LYS A 108 8.94 16.89 4.01
N SER A 109 9.50 18.05 4.35
CA SER A 109 9.82 18.42 5.75
C SER A 109 8.58 18.34 6.64
N LYS A 110 8.76 17.83 7.87
CA LYS A 110 7.72 17.62 8.90
C LYS A 110 6.67 16.55 8.57
N THR A 111 6.87 15.72 7.55
CA THR A 111 5.98 14.59 7.25
C THR A 111 6.06 13.54 8.34
N LYS A 112 4.89 13.15 8.87
CA LYS A 112 4.71 12.02 9.78
C LYS A 112 3.94 10.93 9.03
N TYR A 113 4.57 9.76 8.93
CA TYR A 113 4.01 8.62 8.23
C TYR A 113 4.35 7.35 9.00
N PHE A 114 3.62 6.28 8.71
CA PHE A 114 4.05 4.94 9.06
C PHE A 114 4.07 4.06 7.82
N GLU A 115 4.80 2.97 7.93
CA GLU A 115 4.91 1.96 6.90
C GLU A 115 4.68 0.57 7.52
N ILE A 116 4.02 -0.30 6.78
CA ILE A 116 3.85 -1.71 7.11
C ILE A 116 4.35 -2.53 5.93
N LYS A 117 5.24 -3.49 6.17
CA LYS A 117 5.72 -4.41 5.15
C LYS A 117 5.22 -5.82 5.40
N GLN A 118 4.87 -6.52 4.33
CA GLN A 118 4.58 -7.94 4.37
C GLN A 118 5.87 -8.70 4.74
N GLY A 119 5.75 -9.60 5.71
CA GLY A 119 6.86 -10.46 6.12
C GLY A 119 6.74 -11.88 5.56
N PRO A 120 7.73 -12.74 5.84
CA PRO A 120 8.92 -12.47 6.65
C PRO A 120 9.91 -11.50 5.97
N TYR A 121 10.49 -10.58 6.75
CA TYR A 121 11.55 -9.69 6.28
C TYR A 121 12.91 -10.40 6.40
N TYR A 122 13.61 -10.59 5.28
CA TYR A 122 14.90 -11.30 5.24
C TYR A 122 16.10 -10.36 5.19
N GLY A 123 15.87 -9.04 5.25
CA GLY A 123 16.90 -8.01 5.19
C GLY A 123 16.86 -7.23 3.88
N ARG A 124 17.37 -5.99 3.91
CA ARG A 124 17.22 -5.04 2.81
C ARG A 124 17.72 -5.60 1.47
N ASP A 125 18.90 -6.19 1.46
CA ASP A 125 19.55 -6.66 0.23
C ASP A 125 18.89 -7.93 -0.34
N PHE A 126 18.12 -8.65 0.48
CA PHE A 126 17.34 -9.81 0.03
C PHE A 126 15.96 -9.37 -0.48
N ASP A 127 15.28 -8.50 0.26
CA ASP A 127 13.91 -8.06 -0.04
C ASP A 127 13.84 -6.98 -1.14
N LYS A 128 14.92 -6.23 -1.39
CA LYS A 128 14.92 -5.08 -2.31
C LYS A 128 16.27 -4.93 -3.03
N TYR A 129 16.22 -4.40 -4.25
CA TYR A 129 17.39 -3.88 -4.97
C TYR A 129 17.13 -2.43 -5.39
N ASN A 130 18.19 -1.65 -5.60
CA ASN A 130 18.06 -0.27 -6.06
C ASN A 130 18.00 -0.23 -7.58
N VAL A 131 16.99 0.44 -8.13
CA VAL A 131 16.87 0.72 -9.57
C VAL A 131 17.57 2.05 -9.87
N LYS A 132 18.27 2.14 -11.01
CA LYS A 132 18.81 3.42 -11.49
C LYS A 132 17.67 4.25 -12.07
N PHE A 133 17.35 5.36 -11.41
CA PHE A 133 16.32 6.28 -11.85
C PHE A 133 16.96 7.44 -12.62
N ASP A 134 17.26 7.24 -13.90
CA ASP A 134 17.84 8.27 -14.75
C ASP A 134 16.74 9.25 -15.22
N ASN A 135 16.75 10.46 -14.63
CA ASN A 135 16.08 11.70 -15.05
C ASN A 135 14.57 11.66 -15.36
N ILE A 136 13.77 12.10 -14.38
CA ILE A 136 12.54 12.89 -14.59
C ILE A 136 12.80 14.29 -14.08
#